data_AF-A0A1A3R3E7-F1
#
_entry.id   AF-A0A1A3R3E7-F1
#
_cell.length_a   1.000
_cell.length_b   1.000
_cell.length_c   1.000
_cell.angle_alpha   90.00
_cell.angle_beta   90.00
_cell.angle_gamma   90.00
#
_symmetry.space_group_name_H-M   'P 1'
#
loop_
_entity.id
_entity.type
_entity.pdbx_description
1 polymer ?
#
loop_
_entity_poly.entity_id
_entity_poly.type
_entity_poly.pdbx_seq_one_letter_code
_entity_poly.pdbx_strand_id
1 'polypeptide(L)'
;MLGTTMRCDLVPVPSPLDEVPPPPTLSLDLGVEGAIRVIDQATDRVIASVGLAQIDATPAKYARMVPDSSEGPPKKEYTQPLLLLQVPGAPNLRIGTAPIREAVWSGKQFRYAWRGGVRRSSIQGPTHVVTEAEWLNLVGRLGLGALVVDEYASGRLDRRERFAKAYGLALLALFFAAVVALLVWLVARGISR
;
A
#
# COMPACT_ATOMS: atom_id res chain seq x y z
N MET A 1 11.34 -7.73 -34.80
CA MET A 1 10.91 -6.89 -33.66
C MET A 1 11.45 -7.52 -32.40
N LEU A 2 12.44 -6.91 -31.75
CA LEU A 2 13.01 -7.41 -30.49
C LEU A 2 11.97 -7.20 -29.40
N GLY A 3 11.29 -8.27 -28.98
CA GLY A 3 10.32 -8.19 -27.90
C GLY A 3 11.03 -7.78 -26.61
N THR A 4 10.57 -6.71 -25.98
CA THR A 4 11.18 -6.19 -24.76
C THR A 4 10.87 -7.13 -23.60
N THR A 5 11.85 -7.93 -23.20
CA THR A 5 11.84 -8.67 -21.94
C THR A 5 11.67 -7.68 -20.78
N MET A 6 10.71 -7.94 -19.89
CA MET A 6 10.45 -7.06 -18.75
C MET A 6 10.95 -7.73 -17.48
N ARG A 7 11.94 -7.13 -16.83
CA ARG A 7 12.41 -7.52 -15.50
C ARG A 7 11.79 -6.60 -14.44
N CYS A 8 11.22 -7.17 -13.39
CA CYS A 8 10.82 -6.50 -12.16
C CYS A 8 11.71 -6.98 -11.03
N ASP A 9 12.28 -6.06 -10.26
CA ASP A 9 13.01 -6.42 -9.05
C ASP A 9 12.09 -6.33 -7.83
N LEU A 10 11.95 -7.45 -7.12
CA LEU A 10 11.14 -7.58 -5.93
C LEU A 10 11.99 -7.27 -4.71
N VAL A 11 11.83 -6.05 -4.21
CA VAL A 11 12.52 -5.58 -3.01
C VAL A 11 11.71 -6.00 -1.79
N PRO A 12 12.30 -6.66 -0.77
CA PRO A 12 11.60 -6.94 0.48
C PRO A 12 11.02 -5.66 1.10
N VAL A 13 9.87 -5.76 1.76
CA VAL A 13 9.32 -4.60 2.48
C VAL A 13 10.34 -4.14 3.53
N PRO A 14 10.80 -2.88 3.48
CA PRO A 14 11.79 -2.38 4.43
C PRO A 14 11.22 -2.34 5.84
N SER A 15 12.04 -2.72 6.81
CA SER A 15 11.76 -2.54 8.23
C SER A 15 11.86 -1.05 8.59
N PRO A 16 11.09 -0.54 9.56
CA PRO A 16 11.28 0.82 10.08
C PRO A 16 12.67 1.06 10.69
N LEU A 17 13.39 -0.02 11.00
CA LEU A 17 14.73 0.02 11.59
C LEU A 17 15.83 0.02 10.52
N ASP A 18 15.49 -0.14 9.24
CA ASP A 18 16.48 -0.19 8.17
C ASP A 18 16.89 1.24 7.77
N GLU A 19 18.17 1.58 7.91
CA GLU A 19 18.72 2.85 7.42
C GLU A 19 18.81 2.90 5.89
N VAL A 20 19.05 1.73 5.27
CA VAL A 20 19.15 1.56 3.82
C VAL A 20 18.15 0.49 3.39
N PRO A 21 17.38 0.71 2.31
CA PRO A 21 16.47 -0.32 1.79
C PRO A 21 17.20 -1.63 1.50
N PRO A 22 16.60 -2.79 1.81
CA PRO A 22 17.22 -4.07 1.50
C PRO A 22 17.40 -4.23 -0.02
N PRO A 23 18.43 -4.95 -0.47
CA PRO A 23 18.57 -5.27 -1.88
C PRO A 23 17.42 -6.17 -2.35
N PRO A 24 17.10 -6.19 -3.66
CA PRO A 24 16.11 -7.10 -4.20
C PRO A 24 16.55 -8.54 -4.00
N THR A 25 15.64 -9.37 -3.47
CA THR A 25 15.90 -10.80 -3.21
C THR A 25 15.40 -11.68 -4.34
N LEU A 26 14.38 -11.23 -5.06
CA LEU A 26 13.78 -11.95 -6.17
C LEU A 26 13.64 -11.02 -7.38
N SER A 27 13.69 -11.58 -8.58
CA SER A 27 13.23 -10.90 -9.79
C SER A 27 12.14 -11.68 -10.47
N LEU A 28 11.20 -10.96 -11.07
CA LEU A 28 10.27 -11.49 -12.05
C LEU A 28 10.76 -11.12 -13.42
N ASP A 29 10.99 -12.11 -14.26
CA ASP A 29 11.26 -11.89 -15.67
C ASP A 29 10.06 -12.34 -16.50
N LEU A 30 9.41 -11.39 -17.16
CA LEU A 30 8.29 -11.62 -18.06
C LEU A 30 8.83 -11.59 -19.49
N GLY A 31 9.20 -12.78 -19.96
CA GLY A 31 9.78 -13.01 -21.27
C GLY A 31 8.78 -12.87 -22.41
N VAL A 32 9.31 -12.69 -23.62
CA VAL A 32 8.51 -12.59 -24.86
C VAL A 32 7.75 -13.88 -25.18
N GLU A 33 8.28 -15.03 -24.73
CA GLU A 33 7.69 -16.35 -24.93
C GLU A 33 6.47 -16.63 -24.04
N GLY A 34 5.97 -15.62 -23.31
CA GLY A 34 4.76 -15.73 -22.49
C GLY A 34 4.95 -16.54 -21.22
N ALA A 35 6.21 -16.73 -20.77
CA ALA A 35 6.55 -17.32 -19.49
C ALA A 35 7.00 -16.26 -18.49
N ILE A 36 6.62 -16.45 -17.22
CA ILE A 36 7.20 -15.74 -16.08
C ILE A 36 8.25 -16.62 -15.45
N ARG A 37 9.43 -16.05 -15.22
CA ARG A 37 10.50 -16.66 -14.41
C ARG A 37 10.60 -15.93 -13.09
N VAL A 38 10.69 -16.68 -12.01
CA VAL A 38 11.06 -16.18 -10.68
C VAL A 38 12.52 -16.53 -10.48
N ILE A 39 13.36 -15.52 -10.29
CA ILE A 39 14.81 -15.66 -10.19
C ILE A 39 15.24 -15.24 -8.78
N ASP A 40 16.04 -16.07 -8.13
CA ASP A 40 16.75 -15.72 -6.90
C ASP A 40 17.93 -14.80 -7.26
N GLN A 41 17.91 -13.57 -6.77
CA GLN A 41 18.97 -12.59 -7.04
C GLN A 41 20.27 -12.92 -6.31
N ALA A 42 20.23 -13.64 -5.19
CA ALA A 42 21.44 -14.00 -4.44
C ALA A 42 22.26 -15.09 -5.15
N THR A 43 21.59 -15.98 -5.89
CA THR A 43 22.22 -17.13 -6.54
C THR A 43 22.15 -17.11 -8.07
N ASP A 44 21.46 -16.12 -8.64
CA ASP A 44 21.13 -16.02 -10.08
C ASP A 44 20.45 -17.29 -10.63
N ARG A 45 19.69 -17.98 -9.78
CA ARG A 45 19.01 -19.24 -10.14
C ARG A 45 17.53 -19.01 -10.42
N VAL A 46 17.03 -19.63 -11.47
CA VAL A 46 15.59 -19.71 -11.76
C VAL A 46 14.94 -20.65 -10.74
N ILE A 47 14.12 -20.09 -9.86
CA ILE A 47 13.33 -20.83 -8.86
C ILE A 47 12.13 -21.51 -9.53
N ALA A 48 11.45 -20.78 -10.42
CA ALA A 48 10.29 -21.26 -11.15
C ALA A 48 10.21 -20.61 -12.53
N SER A 49 9.69 -21.34 -13.51
CA SER A 49 9.41 -20.83 -14.85
C SER A 49 8.14 -21.48 -15.37
N VAL A 50 7.11 -20.70 -15.63
CA VAL A 50 5.80 -21.19 -16.07
C VAL A 50 5.17 -20.22 -17.07
N GLY A 51 4.30 -20.73 -17.94
CA GLY A 51 3.50 -19.90 -18.85
C GLY A 51 2.50 -19.03 -18.07
N LEU A 52 2.18 -17.84 -18.59
CA LEU A 52 1.21 -16.90 -18.00
C LEU A 52 -0.15 -17.53 -17.69
N ALA A 53 -0.59 -18.50 -18.50
CA ALA A 53 -1.85 -19.20 -18.29
C ALA A 53 -1.89 -20.09 -17.03
N GLN A 54 -0.73 -20.42 -16.45
CA GLN A 54 -0.62 -21.24 -15.24
C GLN A 54 -0.48 -20.41 -13.96
N ILE A 55 -0.49 -19.08 -14.09
CA ILE A 55 -0.25 -18.15 -12.99
C ILE A 55 -1.59 -17.60 -12.52
N ASP A 56 -1.77 -17.54 -11.20
CA ASP A 56 -2.87 -16.79 -10.60
C ASP A 56 -2.36 -15.41 -10.19
N ALA A 57 -2.84 -14.39 -10.90
CA ALA A 57 -2.60 -12.98 -10.60
C ALA A 57 -3.91 -12.35 -10.10
N THR A 58 -4.07 -12.28 -8.79
CA THR A 58 -5.29 -11.75 -8.16
C THR A 58 -5.05 -10.33 -7.61
N PRO A 59 -5.78 -9.31 -8.09
CA PRO A 59 -5.74 -7.98 -7.49
C PRO A 59 -6.47 -7.99 -6.14
N ALA A 60 -5.82 -7.44 -5.12
CA ALA A 60 -6.28 -7.41 -3.74
C ALA A 60 -6.01 -6.05 -3.08
N LYS A 61 -6.60 -5.84 -1.91
CA LYS A 61 -6.41 -4.62 -1.12
C LYS A 61 -5.84 -4.99 0.24
N TYR A 62 -4.77 -4.32 0.65
CA TYR A 62 -4.28 -4.37 2.02
C TYR A 62 -4.75 -3.13 2.77
N ALA A 63 -5.26 -3.31 3.98
CA ALA A 63 -5.57 -2.23 4.90
C ALA A 63 -4.81 -2.46 6.20
N ARG A 64 -3.84 -1.58 6.50
CA ARG A 64 -3.17 -1.61 7.79
C ARG A 64 -4.11 -1.04 8.84
N MET A 65 -4.40 -1.85 9.84
CA MET A 65 -5.17 -1.45 11.02
C MET A 65 -4.17 -1.21 12.15
N VAL A 66 -4.29 -0.08 12.85
CA VAL A 66 -3.57 0.13 14.10
C VAL A 66 -4.31 -0.64 15.19
N PRO A 67 -3.63 -1.52 15.95
CA PRO A 67 -4.26 -2.22 17.06
C PRO A 67 -4.81 -1.24 18.09
N ASP A 68 -5.84 -1.69 18.79
CA ASP A 68 -6.54 -0.99 19.86
C ASP A 68 -5.55 -0.42 20.90
N SER A 69 -5.39 0.91 20.94
CA SER A 69 -5.05 1.59 22.20
C SER A 69 -6.36 1.65 22.98
N SER A 70 -6.36 1.29 24.26
CA SER A 70 -7.49 1.02 25.18
C SER A 70 -8.71 1.97 25.23
N GLU A 71 -8.86 2.93 24.33
CA GLU A 71 -9.88 3.97 24.30
C GLU A 71 -10.68 4.09 22.98
N GLY A 72 -10.58 3.17 22.00
CA GLY A 72 -11.46 3.27 20.82
C GLY A 72 -11.29 2.23 19.72
N PRO A 73 -12.27 2.13 18.78
CA PRO A 73 -12.26 1.10 17.75
C PRO A 73 -10.99 1.16 16.87
N PRO A 74 -10.52 0.01 16.35
CA PRO A 74 -9.29 -0.09 15.56
C PRO A 74 -9.34 0.87 14.38
N LYS A 75 -8.35 1.77 14.32
CA LYS A 75 -8.28 2.81 13.30
C LYS A 75 -7.51 2.29 12.09
N LYS A 76 -8.13 2.42 10.93
CA LYS A 76 -7.46 2.17 9.65
C LYS A 76 -6.40 3.24 9.41
N GLU A 77 -5.14 2.83 9.29
CA GLU A 77 -4.01 3.72 9.08
C GLU A 77 -3.86 4.10 7.61
N TYR A 78 -3.79 3.10 6.73
CA TYR A 78 -3.68 3.31 5.29
C TYR A 78 -4.27 2.15 4.49
N THR A 79 -4.34 2.34 3.17
CA THR A 79 -4.70 1.33 2.19
C THR A 79 -3.65 1.27 1.11
N GLN A 80 -3.31 0.06 0.69
CA GLN A 80 -2.38 -0.17 -0.39
C GLN A 80 -2.98 -1.14 -1.43
N PRO A 81 -2.78 -0.90 -2.74
CA PRO A 81 -3.01 -1.94 -3.75
C PRO A 81 -2.06 -3.11 -3.51
N LEU A 82 -2.60 -4.32 -3.52
CA LEU A 82 -1.83 -5.55 -3.37
C LEU A 82 -2.07 -6.43 -4.59
N LEU A 83 -1.02 -7.03 -5.12
CA LEU A 83 -1.08 -8.09 -6.11
C LEU A 83 -0.70 -9.39 -5.42
N LEU A 84 -1.62 -10.35 -5.41
CA LEU A 84 -1.35 -11.71 -4.98
C LEU A 84 -0.97 -12.50 -6.23
N LEU A 85 0.30 -12.91 -6.31
CA LEU A 85 0.84 -13.62 -7.45
C LEU A 85 1.26 -15.02 -7.00
N GLN A 86 0.59 -16.03 -7.55
CA GLN A 86 0.93 -17.44 -7.34
C GLN A 86 1.58 -17.99 -8.59
N VAL A 87 2.85 -18.37 -8.45
CA VAL A 87 3.62 -19.02 -9.50
C VAL A 87 3.92 -20.45 -9.02
N PRO A 88 3.46 -21.49 -9.72
CA PRO A 88 3.77 -22.87 -9.36
C PRO A 88 5.28 -23.09 -9.20
N GLY A 89 5.68 -23.69 -8.08
CA GLY A 89 7.09 -23.93 -7.73
C GLY A 89 7.81 -22.74 -7.06
N ALA A 90 7.15 -21.58 -6.92
CA ALA A 90 7.68 -20.41 -6.22
C ALA A 90 6.93 -20.12 -4.91
N PRO A 91 7.51 -19.36 -3.97
CA PRO A 91 6.78 -18.88 -2.80
C PRO A 91 5.62 -17.95 -3.22
N ASN A 92 4.56 -17.90 -2.42
CA ASN A 92 3.44 -16.99 -2.65
C ASN A 92 3.89 -15.52 -2.56
N LEU A 93 3.78 -14.79 -3.67
CA LEU A 93 4.25 -13.41 -3.75
C LEU A 93 3.12 -12.43 -3.44
N ARG A 94 3.36 -11.54 -2.47
CA ARG A 94 2.47 -10.45 -2.08
C ARG A 94 3.16 -9.15 -2.45
N ILE A 95 2.82 -8.63 -3.63
CA ILE A 95 3.55 -7.51 -4.23
C ILE A 95 2.73 -6.23 -4.04
N GLY A 96 3.34 -5.21 -3.44
CA GLY A 96 2.77 -3.87 -3.33
C GLY A 96 3.60 -2.83 -4.07
N THR A 97 3.17 -1.57 -4.01
CA THR A 97 3.97 -0.43 -4.47
C THR A 97 4.65 0.25 -3.29
N ALA A 98 5.80 0.88 -3.52
CA ALA A 98 6.35 1.82 -2.54
C ALA A 98 5.36 2.98 -2.29
N PRO A 99 5.30 3.53 -1.06
CA PRO A 99 4.54 4.74 -0.78
C PRO A 99 5.22 5.96 -1.43
N ILE A 100 4.42 6.91 -1.91
CA ILE A 100 4.94 8.16 -2.49
C ILE A 100 5.27 9.19 -1.43
N ARG A 101 4.54 9.17 -0.31
CA ARG A 101 4.76 10.03 0.84
C ARG A 101 4.08 9.44 2.07
N GLU A 102 4.55 9.89 3.23
CA GLU A 102 3.93 9.63 4.51
C GLU A 102 3.31 10.93 5.02
N ALA A 103 2.02 10.89 5.32
CA ALA A 103 1.26 12.04 5.77
C ALA A 103 0.76 11.83 7.19
N VAL A 104 0.97 12.83 8.05
CA VAL A 104 0.61 12.79 9.48
C VAL A 104 -0.84 12.34 9.72
N TRP A 105 -1.77 12.78 8.89
CA TRP A 105 -3.21 12.56 9.09
C TRP A 105 -3.77 11.33 8.38
N SER A 106 -3.08 10.81 7.36
CA SER A 106 -3.60 9.76 6.48
C SER A 106 -2.64 8.57 6.32
N GLY A 107 -1.54 8.56 7.09
CA GLY A 107 -0.49 7.57 6.99
C GLY A 107 0.19 7.57 5.62
N LYS A 108 0.68 6.38 5.22
CA LYS A 108 1.31 6.14 3.92
C LYS A 108 0.31 6.32 2.78
N GLN A 109 0.70 7.13 1.79
CA GLN A 109 -0.07 7.36 0.58
C GLN A 109 0.58 6.66 -0.60
N PHE A 110 -0.25 6.08 -1.47
CA PHE A 110 0.17 5.34 -2.65
C PHE A 110 -0.43 5.97 -3.88
N ARG A 111 0.36 6.08 -4.94
CA ARG A 111 -0.05 6.69 -6.20
C ARG A 111 -1.19 5.92 -6.87
N TYR A 112 -1.08 4.60 -6.89
CA TYR A 112 -2.00 3.73 -7.58
C TYR A 112 -3.01 3.08 -6.64
N ALA A 113 -4.21 2.82 -7.14
CA ALA A 113 -5.24 2.03 -6.48
C ALA A 113 -5.98 1.15 -7.49
N TRP A 114 -6.64 0.10 -7.02
CA TRP A 114 -7.53 -0.69 -7.85
C TRP A 114 -8.88 0.02 -8.08
N ARG A 115 -9.35 0.01 -9.33
CA ARG A 115 -10.66 0.51 -9.77
C ARG A 115 -11.77 -0.36 -9.20
N GLY A 116 -12.91 0.25 -8.88
CA GLY A 116 -14.17 -0.45 -8.60
C GLY A 116 -14.22 -1.21 -7.27
N GLY A 117 -13.17 -1.16 -6.44
CA GLY A 117 -13.09 -1.94 -5.22
C GLY A 117 -12.87 -3.42 -5.53
N VAL A 118 -11.63 -3.88 -5.37
CA VAL A 118 -11.31 -5.31 -5.44
C VAL A 118 -12.03 -6.07 -4.33
N ARG A 119 -12.64 -7.20 -4.68
CA ARG A 119 -13.39 -8.06 -3.75
C ARG A 119 -12.51 -8.67 -2.66
N ARG A 120 -11.22 -8.88 -2.95
CA ARG A 120 -10.28 -9.54 -2.05
C ARG A 120 -9.58 -8.52 -1.16
N SER A 121 -9.84 -8.59 0.15
CA SER A 121 -9.07 -7.89 1.18
C SER A 121 -8.07 -8.86 1.79
N SER A 122 -6.81 -8.46 1.91
CA SER A 122 -5.78 -9.20 2.63
C SER A 122 -5.54 -8.55 3.99
N ILE A 123 -5.51 -9.36 5.04
CA ILE A 123 -5.08 -8.93 6.38
C ILE A 123 -3.54 -8.89 6.43
N GLN A 124 -2.88 -9.68 5.57
CA GLN A 124 -1.43 -9.68 5.49
C GLN A 124 -0.95 -8.66 4.47
N GLY A 125 0.04 -7.84 4.85
CA GLY A 125 0.64 -6.83 3.98
C GLY A 125 1.45 -7.40 2.81
N PRO A 126 2.03 -6.54 1.98
CA PRO A 126 3.02 -6.97 0.99
C PRO A 126 4.21 -7.65 1.66
N THR A 127 4.82 -8.61 0.97
CA THR A 127 6.15 -9.14 1.30
C THR A 127 7.23 -8.46 0.48
N HIS A 128 6.88 -8.02 -0.73
CA HIS A 128 7.78 -7.33 -1.63
C HIS A 128 7.11 -6.07 -2.17
N VAL A 129 7.93 -5.09 -2.50
CA VAL A 129 7.55 -3.86 -3.18
C VAL A 129 8.31 -3.75 -4.49
N VAL A 130 7.66 -3.13 -5.46
CA VAL A 130 8.26 -2.74 -6.74
C VAL A 130 8.19 -1.23 -6.90
N THR A 131 9.01 -0.69 -7.80
CA THR A 131 8.94 0.71 -8.19
C THR A 131 7.63 1.03 -8.90
N GLU A 132 7.30 2.31 -9.04
CA GLU A 132 6.08 2.75 -9.74
C GLU A 132 6.04 2.30 -11.21
N ALA A 133 7.18 2.38 -11.90
CA ALA A 133 7.28 2.01 -13.30
C ALA A 133 7.13 0.50 -13.48
N GLU A 134 7.76 -0.29 -12.61
CA GLU A 134 7.63 -1.75 -12.60
C GLU A 134 6.20 -2.18 -12.26
N TRP A 135 5.54 -1.50 -11.32
CA TRP A 135 4.15 -1.82 -10.96
C TRP A 135 3.22 -1.76 -12.16
N LEU A 136 3.23 -0.65 -12.91
CA LEU A 136 2.36 -0.47 -14.08
C LEU A 136 2.67 -1.47 -15.19
N ASN A 137 3.95 -1.75 -15.42
CA ASN A 137 4.35 -2.73 -16.42
C ASN A 137 3.94 -4.15 -16.01
N LEU A 138 4.14 -4.52 -14.75
CA LEU A 138 3.78 -5.83 -14.20
C LEU A 138 2.27 -6.08 -14.33
N VAL A 139 1.45 -5.17 -13.81
CA VAL A 139 -0.01 -5.30 -13.89
C VAL A 139 -0.52 -5.20 -15.34
N GLY A 140 0.15 -4.43 -16.20
CA GLY A 140 -0.14 -4.38 -17.63
C GLY A 140 0.09 -5.71 -18.33
N ARG A 141 1.25 -6.34 -18.09
CA ARG A 141 1.60 -7.67 -18.62
C ARG A 141 0.69 -8.78 -18.14
N LEU A 142 0.18 -8.67 -16.91
CA LEU A 142 -0.78 -9.61 -16.34
C LEU A 142 -2.24 -9.35 -16.78
N GLY A 143 -2.48 -8.38 -17.66
CA GLY A 143 -3.83 -8.02 -18.14
C GLY A 143 -4.68 -7.26 -17.12
N LEU A 144 -4.10 -6.81 -16.02
CA LEU A 144 -4.76 -6.09 -14.92
C LEU A 144 -4.67 -4.56 -15.06
N GLY A 145 -3.99 -4.04 -16.10
CA GLY A 145 -3.76 -2.60 -16.27
C GLY A 145 -5.04 -1.75 -16.28
N ALA A 146 -6.13 -2.24 -16.88
CA ALA A 146 -7.42 -1.55 -16.90
C ALA A 146 -8.05 -1.37 -15.50
N LEU A 147 -7.61 -2.18 -14.53
CA LEU A 147 -8.06 -2.10 -13.14
C LEU A 147 -7.24 -1.10 -12.32
N VAL A 148 -6.19 -0.49 -12.86
CA VAL A 148 -5.37 0.47 -12.11
C VAL A 148 -5.90 1.90 -12.30
N VAL A 149 -5.88 2.68 -11.23
CA VAL A 149 -6.21 4.11 -11.22
C VAL A 149 -5.08 4.87 -10.57
N ASP A 150 -4.66 5.98 -11.19
CA ASP A 150 -3.75 6.95 -10.59
C ASP A 150 -4.56 7.93 -9.69
N GLU A 151 -4.51 7.69 -8.37
CA GLU A 151 -5.15 8.55 -7.37
C GLU A 151 -4.36 9.85 -7.12
N TYR A 152 -3.07 9.87 -7.47
CA TYR A 152 -2.24 11.06 -7.36
C TYR A 152 -2.55 12.06 -8.48
N ALA A 153 -2.51 11.62 -9.74
CA ALA A 153 -2.78 12.47 -10.90
C ALA A 153 -4.23 13.02 -10.91
N SER A 154 -5.17 12.28 -10.32
CA SER A 154 -6.56 12.74 -10.17
C SER A 154 -6.78 13.75 -9.04
N GLY A 155 -5.73 14.10 -8.26
CA GLY A 155 -5.83 14.99 -7.10
C GLY A 155 -6.65 14.41 -5.94
N ARG A 156 -6.98 13.11 -6.00
CA ARG A 156 -7.83 12.44 -5.02
C ARG A 156 -7.11 12.29 -3.68
N LEU A 157 -5.80 12.06 -3.69
CA LEU A 157 -4.97 12.01 -2.50
C LEU A 157 -4.95 13.36 -1.77
N ASP A 158 -4.70 14.46 -2.50
CA ASP A 158 -4.67 15.81 -1.92
C ASP A 158 -6.02 16.23 -1.35
N ARG A 159 -7.12 15.81 -1.99
CA ARG A 159 -8.47 16.07 -1.48
C ARG A 159 -8.72 15.33 -0.16
N ARG A 160 -8.36 14.04 -0.07
CA ARG A 160 -8.50 13.26 1.17
C ARG A 160 -7.68 13.86 2.31
N GLU A 161 -6.46 14.30 2.01
CA GLU A 161 -5.60 14.91 3.02
C GLU A 161 -6.15 16.25 3.54
N ARG A 162 -6.65 17.12 2.65
CA ARG A 162 -7.29 18.37 3.05
C ARG A 162 -8.51 18.13 3.93
N PHE A 163 -9.34 17.15 3.59
CA PHE A 163 -10.48 16.79 4.44
C PHE A 163 -10.03 16.27 5.80
N ALA A 164 -9.08 15.33 5.86
CA ALA A 164 -8.58 14.80 7.13
C ALA A 164 -8.01 15.90 8.03
N LYS A 165 -7.24 16.84 7.46
CA LYS A 165 -6.72 18.03 8.16
C LYS A 165 -7.85 18.91 8.70
N ALA A 166 -8.85 19.23 7.88
CA ALA A 166 -9.98 20.07 8.28
C ALA A 166 -10.79 19.43 9.43
N TYR A 167 -11.09 18.13 9.33
CA TYR A 167 -11.76 17.40 10.41
C TYR A 167 -10.94 17.38 11.70
N GLY A 168 -9.63 17.14 11.61
CA GLY A 168 -8.74 17.16 12.77
C GLY A 168 -8.73 18.51 13.49
N LEU A 169 -8.62 19.61 12.73
CA LEU A 169 -8.65 20.96 13.28
C LEU A 169 -10.01 21.32 13.89
N ALA A 170 -11.11 20.93 13.25
CA ALA A 170 -12.44 21.17 13.79
C ALA A 170 -12.67 20.46 15.12
N LEU A 171 -12.21 19.20 15.24
CA LEU A 171 -12.33 18.41 16.46
C LEU A 171 -11.47 18.98 17.59
N LEU A 172 -10.26 19.46 17.26
CA LEU A 172 -9.40 20.18 18.21
C LEU A 172 -10.07 21.46 18.73
N ALA A 173 -10.64 22.26 17.84
CA ALA A 173 -11.33 23.50 18.21
C ALA A 173 -12.53 23.24 19.13
N LEU A 174 -13.31 22.19 18.84
CA LEU A 174 -14.45 21.77 19.66
C LEU A 174 -13.99 21.29 21.05
N PHE A 175 -12.90 20.54 21.12
CA PHE A 175 -12.31 20.13 22.40
C PHE A 175 -11.87 21.34 23.23
N PHE A 176 -11.14 22.30 22.63
CA PHE A 176 -10.75 23.54 23.33
C PHE A 176 -11.96 24.33 23.83
N ALA A 177 -13.00 24.47 23.02
CA ALA A 177 -14.23 25.16 23.43
C ALA A 177 -14.89 24.46 24.63
N ALA A 178 -14.95 23.13 24.63
CA ALA A 178 -15.49 22.35 25.74
C ALA A 178 -14.65 22.49 27.02
N VAL A 179 -13.32 22.44 26.91
CA VAL A 179 -12.41 22.64 28.06
C VAL A 179 -12.55 24.04 28.64
N VAL A 180 -12.59 25.07 27.78
CA VAL A 180 -12.80 26.46 28.22
C VAL A 180 -14.16 26.61 28.91
N ALA A 181 -15.24 26.06 28.34
CA ALA A 181 -16.56 26.09 28.94
C ALA A 181 -16.60 25.38 30.31
N LEU A 182 -15.93 24.23 30.44
CA LEU A 182 -15.81 23.50 31.70
C LEU A 182 -15.05 24.32 32.76
N LEU A 183 -13.93 24.95 32.38
CA LEU A 183 -13.14 25.79 33.29
C LEU A 183 -13.95 27.01 33.77
N VAL A 184 -14.66 27.70 32.85
CA VAL A 184 -15.55 28.82 33.20
C VAL A 184 -16.64 28.36 34.16
N TRP A 185 -17.25 27.21 33.90
CA TRP A 185 -18.28 26.64 34.78
C TRP A 185 -17.74 26.29 36.17
N LEU A 186 -16.54 25.70 36.26
CA LEU A 186 -15.89 25.38 37.53
C LEU A 186 -15.56 26.64 38.34
N VAL A 187 -15.04 27.69 37.69
CA VAL A 187 -14.74 28.98 38.33
C VAL A 187 -16.02 29.64 38.84
N ALA A 188 -17.07 29.73 38.00
CA ALA A 188 -18.36 30.30 38.39
C ALA A 188 -18.97 29.56 39.60
N ARG A 189 -18.87 28.22 39.63
CA ARG A 189 -19.39 27.40 40.71
C ARG A 189 -18.55 27.46 42.00
N GLY A 190 -17.23 27.62 41.87
CA GLY A 190 -16.29 27.76 42.99
C GLY A 190 -16.37 29.10 43.71
N ILE A 191 -16.74 30.18 42.99
CA ILE A 191 -16.95 31.53 43.56
C ILE A 191 -18.27 31.62 44.35
N SER A 192 -19.22 30.72 44.09
CA SER A 192 -20.51 30.65 44.77
C SER A 192 -20.53 29.78 46.05
N ARG A 193 -19.37 29.47 46.64
CA ARG A 193 -19.22 28.84 47.97
C ARG A 193 -18.45 29.77 48.90
#